data_AF-A0A536T1X7-F1
#
_entry.id   AF-A0A536T1X7-F1
#
_cell.length_a   1.000
_cell.length_b   1.000
_cell.length_c   1.000
_cell.angle_alpha   90.00
_cell.angle_beta   90.00
_cell.angle_gamma   90.00
#
_symmetry.space_group_name_H-M   'P 1'
#
loop_
_entity.id
_entity.type
_entity.pdbx_description
1 polymer ?
#
loop_
_entity_poly.entity_id
_entity_poly.type
_entity_poly.pdbx_seq_one_letter_code
_entity_poly.pdbx_strand_id
1 'polypeptide(L)'
;SDVRTGSAVVAIRRTATCIAGDTNCDPAATGQIYLQSTLCNDEVANPAVVAAMPASGPPAFPLHKHDCTTVASLRSYVMHIYFIANNNDPGDGIPTLKRAELGANGAFSIVPLVEGIENLQLEYGLDTDGDSMPDAVSADPGTYNGCAADPCYIANWLNAVTAKVHLLSRSTSASPGYTDTKTYPLGLQADDTQLVVGPFSDGFKRHGYTETIRMHNPAGRREAT
;
A
#
# COMPACT_ATOMS: atom_id res chain seq x y z
N SER A 1 -8.50 -6.23 18.21
CA SER A 1 -7.59 -6.16 17.05
C SER A 1 -6.21 -6.57 17.52
N ASP A 2 -5.54 -7.50 16.85
CA ASP A 2 -4.18 -7.95 17.19
C ASP A 2 -3.07 -7.06 16.58
N VAL A 3 -3.46 -5.93 15.96
CA VAL A 3 -2.52 -4.99 15.35
C VAL A 3 -1.58 -4.42 16.42
N ARG A 4 -0.29 -4.44 16.12
CA ARG A 4 0.78 -3.91 16.97
C ARG A 4 0.80 -2.39 16.89
N THR A 5 0.72 -1.75 18.05
CA THR A 5 0.77 -0.29 18.19
C THR A 5 2.15 0.25 17.81
N GLY A 6 2.21 1.48 17.31
CA GLY A 6 3.48 2.12 16.94
C GLY A 6 4.15 1.52 15.71
N SER A 7 3.44 0.69 14.94
CA SER A 7 3.82 0.25 13.59
C SER A 7 2.82 0.81 12.58
N ALA A 8 3.32 1.22 11.43
CA ALA A 8 2.52 1.69 10.32
C ALA A 8 1.67 0.56 9.71
N VAL A 9 0.60 0.97 9.03
CA VAL A 9 -0.27 0.13 8.22
C VAL A 9 -0.25 0.70 6.81
N VAL A 10 0.00 -0.13 5.79
CA VAL A 10 0.01 0.32 4.40
C VAL A 10 -1.05 -0.42 3.60
N ALA A 11 -1.91 0.35 2.92
CA ALA A 11 -2.91 -0.16 2.02
C ALA A 11 -2.48 0.07 0.57
N ILE A 12 -2.26 -1.00 -0.17
CA ILE A 12 -1.94 -0.98 -1.59
C ILE A 12 -3.20 -1.34 -2.37
N ARG A 13 -3.60 -0.45 -3.27
CA ARG A 13 -4.76 -0.62 -4.16
C ARG A 13 -4.29 -0.55 -5.59
N ARG A 14 -4.65 -1.55 -6.39
CA ARG A 14 -4.29 -1.61 -7.81
C ARG A 14 -5.30 -2.45 -8.57
N THR A 15 -5.23 -2.40 -9.90
CA THR A 15 -5.89 -3.39 -10.74
C THR A 15 -4.92 -4.55 -11.01
N ALA A 16 -5.47 -5.73 -11.29
CA ALA A 16 -4.70 -6.85 -11.80
C ALA A 16 -4.14 -6.56 -13.20
N THR A 17 -3.02 -7.20 -13.52
CA THR A 17 -2.37 -7.11 -14.84
C THR A 17 -3.13 -7.87 -15.92
N CYS A 18 -3.96 -8.85 -15.54
CA CYS A 18 -4.86 -9.54 -16.46
C CYS A 18 -6.09 -8.71 -16.84
N ILE A 19 -6.46 -8.75 -18.12
CA ILE A 19 -7.75 -8.27 -18.61
C ILE A 19 -8.72 -9.44 -18.56
N ALA A 20 -9.89 -9.25 -17.94
CA ALA A 20 -10.85 -10.33 -17.78
C ALA A 20 -11.32 -10.85 -19.15
N GLY A 21 -11.20 -12.16 -19.37
CA GLY A 21 -11.60 -12.84 -20.60
C GLY A 21 -10.63 -12.71 -21.79
N ASP A 22 -9.45 -12.11 -21.57
CA ASP A 22 -8.39 -12.07 -22.59
C ASP A 22 -7.59 -13.39 -22.62
N THR A 23 -6.72 -13.56 -23.61
CA THR A 23 -5.90 -14.77 -23.77
C THR A 23 -5.06 -15.02 -22.50
N ASN A 24 -5.16 -16.22 -21.93
CA ASN A 24 -4.51 -16.62 -20.67
C ASN A 24 -4.99 -15.87 -19.40
N CYS A 25 -6.14 -15.19 -19.46
CA CYS A 25 -6.75 -14.54 -18.31
C CYS A 25 -8.16 -15.08 -18.07
N ASP A 26 -8.51 -15.26 -16.80
CA ASP A 26 -9.84 -15.74 -16.43
C ASP A 26 -10.93 -14.75 -16.85
N PRO A 27 -12.14 -15.22 -17.24
CA PRO A 27 -13.28 -14.36 -17.48
C PRO A 27 -13.73 -13.65 -16.20
N ALA A 28 -14.55 -12.61 -16.35
CA ALA A 28 -15.10 -11.90 -15.20
C ALA A 28 -15.98 -12.85 -14.34
N ALA A 29 -15.75 -12.88 -13.03
CA ALA A 29 -16.47 -13.73 -12.09
C ALA A 29 -17.42 -12.93 -11.20
N THR A 30 -18.57 -13.52 -10.86
CA THR A 30 -19.52 -12.96 -9.90
C THR A 30 -18.85 -12.77 -8.53
N GLY A 31 -19.18 -11.67 -7.85
CA GLY A 31 -18.64 -11.40 -6.52
C GLY A 31 -17.17 -10.97 -6.52
N GLN A 32 -16.58 -10.64 -7.67
CA GLN A 32 -15.26 -9.99 -7.75
C GLN A 32 -15.44 -8.51 -8.05
N ILE A 33 -14.63 -7.65 -7.44
CA ILE A 33 -14.66 -6.22 -7.77
C ILE A 33 -13.83 -6.02 -9.02
N TYR A 34 -14.40 -5.36 -10.03
CA TYR A 34 -13.68 -4.94 -11.23
C TYR A 34 -13.68 -3.43 -11.36
N LEU A 35 -12.61 -2.93 -11.97
CA LEU A 35 -12.47 -1.56 -12.43
C LEU A 35 -12.56 -1.54 -13.95
N GLN A 36 -13.34 -0.61 -14.48
CA GLN A 36 -13.39 -0.25 -15.89
C GLN A 36 -13.05 1.23 -16.02
N SER A 37 -12.11 1.56 -16.89
CA SER A 37 -11.77 2.95 -17.24
C SER A 37 -12.20 3.21 -18.67
N THR A 38 -12.76 4.38 -18.94
CA THR A 38 -13.07 4.79 -20.32
C THR A 38 -11.81 5.17 -21.08
N LEU A 39 -11.80 4.91 -22.37
CA LEU A 39 -10.88 5.51 -23.33
C LEU A 39 -11.65 6.37 -24.36
N CYS A 40 -12.99 6.44 -24.24
CA CYS A 40 -13.86 7.25 -25.09
C CYS A 40 -13.88 8.69 -24.59
N ASN A 41 -13.57 9.66 -25.46
CA ASN A 41 -13.52 11.08 -25.09
C ASN A 41 -14.85 11.64 -24.58
N ASP A 42 -15.98 11.10 -25.07
CA ASP A 42 -17.32 11.57 -24.68
C ASP A 42 -17.71 11.15 -23.24
N GLU A 43 -17.02 10.16 -22.67
CA GLU A 43 -17.30 9.61 -21.34
C GLU A 43 -16.34 10.11 -20.26
N VAL A 44 -15.23 10.78 -20.63
CA VAL A 44 -14.18 11.24 -19.70
C VAL A 44 -14.73 12.24 -18.68
N ALA A 45 -15.77 13.00 -19.03
CA ALA A 45 -16.36 13.99 -18.14
C ALA A 45 -17.19 13.37 -17.01
N ASN A 46 -17.91 12.25 -17.24
CA ASN A 46 -18.72 11.58 -16.21
C ASN A 46 -19.37 10.25 -16.70
N PRO A 47 -19.04 9.06 -16.16
CA PRO A 47 -17.92 8.73 -15.29
C PRO A 47 -16.69 8.25 -16.09
N ALA A 48 -15.50 8.77 -15.76
CA ALA A 48 -14.26 8.31 -16.39
C ALA A 48 -13.85 6.88 -15.96
N VAL A 49 -14.30 6.45 -14.77
CA VAL A 49 -13.98 5.15 -14.19
C VAL A 49 -15.20 4.62 -13.43
N VAL A 50 -15.51 3.34 -13.59
CA VAL A 50 -16.53 2.62 -12.83
C VAL A 50 -15.88 1.47 -12.07
N ALA A 51 -16.19 1.37 -10.78
CA ALA A 51 -15.86 0.21 -9.94
C ALA A 51 -17.18 -0.47 -9.53
N ALA A 52 -17.32 -1.76 -9.83
CA ALA A 52 -18.51 -2.50 -9.46
C ALA A 52 -18.18 -3.96 -9.14
N MET A 53 -19.06 -4.57 -8.33
CA MET A 53 -19.09 -6.01 -8.11
C MET A 53 -20.32 -6.56 -8.86
N PRO A 54 -20.15 -7.34 -9.94
CA PRO A 54 -21.28 -7.86 -10.67
C PRO A 54 -21.97 -8.95 -9.83
N ALA A 55 -23.28 -8.80 -9.65
CA ALA A 55 -24.15 -9.85 -9.11
C ALA A 55 -24.50 -10.91 -10.18
N SER A 56 -24.57 -10.52 -11.46
CA SER A 56 -24.74 -11.39 -12.63
C SER A 56 -24.63 -10.59 -13.94
N GLY A 57 -23.76 -10.96 -14.89
CA GLY A 57 -23.64 -10.33 -16.23
C GLY A 57 -23.48 -8.79 -16.24
N PRO A 58 -23.36 -8.09 -17.40
CA PRO A 58 -23.11 -6.65 -17.39
C PRO A 58 -24.36 -5.80 -17.67
N PRO A 59 -24.77 -4.97 -16.69
CA PRO A 59 -25.14 -3.57 -16.97
C PRO A 59 -24.30 -2.54 -16.17
N ALA A 60 -23.42 -2.97 -15.27
CA ALA A 60 -22.64 -2.09 -14.39
C ALA A 60 -21.31 -1.58 -14.98
N PHE A 61 -20.95 -1.97 -16.19
CA PHE A 61 -19.69 -1.61 -16.84
C PHE A 61 -19.93 -1.02 -18.24
N PRO A 62 -20.51 0.20 -18.32
CA PRO A 62 -20.99 0.77 -19.57
C PRO A 62 -19.91 1.54 -20.34
N LEU A 63 -18.68 1.62 -19.83
CA LEU A 63 -17.65 2.48 -20.45
C LEU A 63 -17.06 1.82 -21.69
N HIS A 64 -16.63 2.66 -22.62
CA HIS A 64 -16.15 2.23 -23.93
C HIS A 64 -14.67 2.53 -24.16
N LYS A 65 -14.11 1.85 -25.16
CA LYS A 65 -12.79 2.12 -25.72
C LYS A 65 -12.81 3.42 -26.52
N HIS A 66 -11.67 3.77 -27.13
CA HIS A 66 -11.50 5.01 -27.89
C HIS A 66 -12.47 5.16 -29.07
N ASP A 67 -13.03 4.07 -29.59
CA ASP A 67 -14.05 4.10 -30.65
C ASP A 67 -15.47 4.43 -30.15
N CYS A 68 -15.64 4.64 -28.83
CA CYS A 68 -16.90 4.95 -28.17
C CYS A 68 -18.04 3.96 -28.46
N THR A 69 -17.70 2.73 -28.87
CA THR A 69 -18.67 1.70 -29.28
C THR A 69 -18.30 0.32 -28.75
N THR A 70 -17.01 0.00 -28.67
CA THR A 70 -16.53 -1.24 -28.07
C THR A 70 -16.41 -1.08 -26.56
N VAL A 71 -16.99 -2.00 -25.78
CA VAL A 71 -16.90 -1.97 -24.32
C VAL A 71 -15.44 -2.04 -23.85
N ALA A 72 -15.08 -1.20 -22.88
CA ALA A 72 -13.75 -1.10 -22.31
C ALA A 72 -13.40 -2.33 -21.46
N SER A 73 -12.10 -2.64 -21.42
CA SER A 73 -11.56 -3.79 -20.71
C SER A 73 -11.79 -3.71 -19.20
N LEU A 74 -12.07 -4.86 -18.58
CA LEU A 74 -12.23 -5.01 -17.14
C LEU A 74 -10.96 -5.57 -16.51
N ARG A 75 -10.57 -5.06 -15.35
CA ARG A 75 -9.47 -5.59 -14.54
C ARG A 75 -9.92 -5.75 -13.10
N SER A 76 -9.58 -6.87 -12.47
CA SER A 76 -9.97 -7.09 -11.08
C SER A 76 -9.29 -6.07 -10.17
N TYR A 77 -10.03 -5.56 -9.20
CA TYR A 77 -9.53 -4.66 -8.18
C TYR A 77 -8.88 -5.48 -7.07
N VAL A 78 -7.61 -5.20 -6.82
CA VAL A 78 -6.78 -5.88 -5.82
C VAL A 78 -6.44 -4.89 -4.73
N MET A 79 -6.76 -5.24 -3.49
CA MET A 79 -6.39 -4.47 -2.32
C MET A 79 -5.71 -5.34 -1.28
N HIS A 80 -4.51 -4.93 -0.88
CA HIS A 80 -3.73 -5.56 0.17
C HIS A 80 -3.45 -4.53 1.27
N ILE A 81 -3.72 -4.89 2.53
CA ILE A 81 -3.36 -4.09 3.69
C ILE A 81 -2.29 -4.84 4.46
N TYR A 82 -1.09 -4.29 4.57
CA TYR A 82 0.00 -4.87 5.34
C TYR A 82 0.07 -4.20 6.71
N PHE A 83 0.21 -5.01 7.76
CA PHE A 83 0.29 -4.55 9.14
C PHE A 83 1.09 -5.54 9.99
N ILE A 84 1.64 -5.05 11.10
CA ILE A 84 2.28 -5.92 12.09
C ILE A 84 1.23 -6.35 13.12
N ALA A 85 1.13 -7.64 13.36
CA ALA A 85 0.34 -8.22 14.44
C ALA A 85 1.23 -8.58 15.63
N ASN A 86 0.70 -8.62 16.85
CA ASN A 86 1.49 -9.04 18.03
C ASN A 86 1.72 -10.56 18.06
N ASN A 87 0.90 -11.33 17.35
CA ASN A 87 0.94 -12.78 17.36
C ASN A 87 0.83 -13.35 15.93
N ASN A 88 1.46 -14.49 15.64
CA ASN A 88 1.22 -15.24 14.40
C ASN A 88 -0.08 -16.04 14.56
N ASP A 89 -0.12 -16.87 15.60
CA ASP A 89 -1.27 -17.63 16.09
C ASP A 89 -1.81 -17.02 17.39
N PRO A 90 -3.10 -17.24 17.75
CA PRO A 90 -3.68 -16.62 18.94
C PRO A 90 -2.87 -16.86 20.23
N GLY A 91 -2.19 -15.82 20.72
CA GLY A 91 -1.49 -15.80 22.01
C GLY A 91 -0.05 -16.30 22.00
N ASP A 92 0.56 -16.57 20.84
CA ASP A 92 1.96 -17.05 20.77
C ASP A 92 3.03 -15.99 21.09
N GLY A 93 2.65 -14.70 21.08
CA GLY A 93 3.53 -13.57 21.33
C GLY A 93 4.60 -13.34 20.25
N ILE A 94 4.44 -13.91 19.05
CA ILE A 94 5.36 -13.76 17.91
C ILE A 94 4.88 -12.65 16.97
N PRO A 95 5.53 -11.46 16.96
CA PRO A 95 5.19 -10.39 16.03
C PRO A 95 5.31 -10.87 14.60
N THR A 96 4.30 -10.56 13.79
CA THR A 96 4.19 -11.13 12.44
C THR A 96 3.70 -10.07 11.48
N LEU A 97 4.39 -9.93 10.34
CA LEU A 97 3.87 -9.20 9.20
C LEU A 97 2.71 -9.98 8.59
N LYS A 98 1.51 -9.42 8.65
CA LYS A 98 0.29 -10.00 8.09
C LYS A 98 -0.23 -9.12 6.96
N ARG A 99 -1.00 -9.74 6.06
CA ARG A 99 -1.69 -9.08 4.95
C ARG A 99 -3.18 -9.36 5.02
N ALA A 100 -3.99 -8.31 5.05
CA ALA A 100 -5.41 -8.43 4.75
C ALA A 100 -5.58 -8.34 3.22
N GLU A 101 -6.14 -9.37 2.62
CA GLU A 101 -6.42 -9.45 1.19
C GLU A 101 -7.92 -9.28 0.95
N LEU A 102 -8.27 -8.37 0.05
CA LEU A 102 -9.65 -8.24 -0.40
C LEU A 102 -10.00 -9.43 -1.31
N GLY A 103 -10.87 -10.31 -0.82
CA GLY A 103 -11.37 -11.48 -1.52
C GLY A 103 -12.72 -11.26 -2.20
N ALA A 104 -13.33 -12.37 -2.62
CA ALA A 104 -14.67 -12.38 -3.18
C ALA A 104 -15.69 -11.79 -2.19
N ASN A 105 -16.77 -11.21 -2.71
CA ASN A 105 -17.85 -10.54 -1.98
C ASN A 105 -17.41 -9.32 -1.14
N GLY A 106 -16.20 -8.79 -1.39
CA GLY A 106 -15.67 -7.61 -0.70
C GLY A 106 -15.21 -7.90 0.74
N ALA A 107 -15.08 -9.17 1.12
CA ALA A 107 -14.60 -9.59 2.43
C ALA A 107 -13.07 -9.63 2.47
N PHE A 108 -12.47 -9.29 3.62
CA PHE A 108 -11.04 -9.42 3.83
C PHE A 108 -10.68 -10.76 4.47
N SER A 109 -9.65 -11.43 3.95
CA SER A 109 -8.98 -12.56 4.59
C SER A 109 -7.60 -12.16 5.09
N ILE A 110 -7.22 -12.59 6.29
CA ILE A 110 -5.90 -12.31 6.87
C ILE A 110 -4.95 -13.46 6.56
N VAL A 111 -3.78 -13.14 6.00
CA VAL A 111 -2.73 -14.08 5.64
C VAL A 111 -1.44 -13.71 6.40
N PRO A 112 -0.87 -14.62 7.22
CA PRO A 112 0.45 -14.41 7.78
C PRO A 112 1.52 -14.54 6.70
N LEU A 113 2.48 -13.62 6.68
CA LEU A 113 3.55 -13.61 5.68
C LEU A 113 4.90 -13.97 6.29
N VAL A 114 5.30 -13.26 7.34
CA VAL A 114 6.65 -13.39 7.92
C VAL A 114 6.59 -13.17 9.43
N GLU A 115 6.99 -14.19 10.19
CA GLU A 115 7.19 -14.09 11.63
C GLU A 115 8.47 -13.30 11.96
N GLY A 116 8.49 -12.70 13.14
CA GLY A 116 9.63 -11.94 13.65
C GLY A 116 9.71 -10.50 13.17
N ILE A 117 8.80 -10.01 12.32
CA ILE A 117 8.74 -8.58 12.00
C ILE A 117 7.99 -7.86 13.12
N GLU A 118 8.69 -7.00 13.87
CA GLU A 118 8.15 -6.36 15.07
C GLU A 118 7.89 -4.85 14.92
N ASN A 119 8.39 -4.23 13.85
CA ASN A 119 8.06 -2.84 13.52
C ASN A 119 8.10 -2.61 12.00
N LEU A 120 7.18 -1.78 11.50
CA LEU A 120 7.10 -1.30 10.12
C LEU A 120 6.89 0.21 10.16
N GLN A 121 7.67 0.96 9.41
CA GLN A 121 7.47 2.40 9.18
C GLN A 121 7.59 2.72 7.70
N LEU A 122 6.95 3.80 7.28
CA LEU A 122 7.02 4.29 5.91
C LEU A 122 7.34 5.79 5.90
N GLU A 123 8.18 6.19 4.96
CA GLU A 123 8.36 7.57 4.54
C GLU A 123 8.02 7.63 3.04
N TYR A 124 7.59 8.78 2.54
CA TYR A 124 7.23 8.97 1.14
C TYR A 124 8.09 10.05 0.53
N GLY A 125 8.64 9.78 -0.65
CA GLY A 125 9.34 10.77 -1.45
C GLY A 125 8.35 11.58 -2.28
N LEU A 126 8.40 12.90 -2.15
CA LEU A 126 7.50 13.84 -2.80
C LEU A 126 8.21 14.52 -3.97
N ASP A 127 7.57 14.50 -5.13
CA ASP A 127 7.93 15.25 -6.34
C ASP A 127 7.25 16.64 -6.26
N THR A 128 8.05 17.67 -5.99
CA THR A 128 7.59 19.03 -5.75
C THR A 128 7.82 19.96 -6.93
N ASP A 129 8.66 19.58 -7.90
CA ASP A 129 8.96 20.37 -9.10
C ASP A 129 8.39 19.78 -10.40
N GLY A 130 7.84 18.57 -10.36
CA GLY A 130 7.12 17.91 -11.45
C GLY A 130 8.01 17.05 -12.35
N ASP A 131 9.24 16.72 -11.96
CA ASP A 131 10.18 15.95 -12.78
C ASP A 131 10.08 14.42 -12.61
N SER A 132 9.11 13.96 -11.82
CA SER A 132 8.90 12.54 -11.46
C SER A 132 9.98 11.92 -10.58
N MET A 133 10.84 12.73 -9.96
CA MET A 133 11.82 12.33 -8.95
C MET A 133 11.44 12.91 -7.57
N PRO A 134 11.85 12.28 -6.46
CA PRO A 134 11.57 12.82 -5.13
C PRO A 134 12.55 13.94 -4.75
N ASP A 135 12.02 15.11 -4.38
CA ASP A 135 12.77 16.27 -3.87
C ASP A 135 12.84 16.30 -2.34
N ALA A 136 11.80 15.76 -1.71
CA ALA A 136 11.63 15.75 -0.26
C ALA A 136 11.17 14.37 0.22
N VAL A 137 11.37 14.10 1.50
CA VAL A 137 10.91 12.89 2.18
C VAL A 137 10.05 13.30 3.36
N SER A 138 8.89 12.67 3.53
CA SER A 138 7.99 12.92 4.66
C SER A 138 7.31 11.64 5.13
N ALA A 139 7.18 11.48 6.45
CA ALA A 139 6.39 10.39 7.04
C ALA A 139 4.88 10.63 6.93
N ASP A 140 4.46 11.89 6.78
CA ASP A 140 3.07 12.29 6.52
C ASP A 140 3.03 13.36 5.43
N PRO A 141 2.89 12.95 4.15
CA PRO A 141 2.71 13.89 3.04
C PRO A 141 1.60 14.90 3.26
N GLY A 142 0.53 14.50 3.96
CA GLY A 142 -0.63 15.34 4.19
C GLY A 142 -0.32 16.60 5.00
N THR A 143 0.70 16.56 5.86
CA THR A 143 1.13 17.68 6.72
C THR A 143 2.42 18.34 6.26
N TYR A 144 3.03 17.84 5.18
CA TYR A 144 4.28 18.37 4.64
C TYR A 144 4.20 19.89 4.39
N ASN A 145 5.27 20.60 4.77
CA ASN A 145 5.41 22.05 4.67
C ASN A 145 4.30 22.85 5.39
N GLY A 146 3.82 22.34 6.53
CA GLY A 146 2.80 23.01 7.35
C GLY A 146 1.39 22.94 6.76
N CYS A 147 1.14 22.03 5.82
CA CYS A 147 -0.21 21.77 5.31
C CYS A 147 -1.09 21.22 6.45
N ALA A 148 -2.34 21.71 6.55
CA ALA A 148 -3.27 21.31 7.62
C ALA A 148 -4.69 21.05 7.13
N ALA A 149 -4.97 21.22 5.84
CA ALA A 149 -6.30 21.07 5.26
C ALA A 149 -6.25 20.81 3.74
N ASP A 150 -7.40 20.43 3.18
CA ASP A 150 -7.61 20.43 1.74
C ASP A 150 -7.50 21.86 1.17
N PRO A 151 -6.99 22.06 -0.06
CA PRO A 151 -6.60 21.03 -1.04
C PRO A 151 -5.12 20.60 -0.96
N CYS A 152 -4.28 21.25 -0.15
CA CYS A 152 -2.85 20.93 -0.10
C CYS A 152 -2.59 19.50 0.39
N TYR A 153 -3.44 18.98 1.29
CA TYR A 153 -3.33 17.62 1.81
C TYR A 153 -3.38 16.60 0.66
N ILE A 154 -4.40 16.71 -0.19
CA ILE A 154 -4.58 15.85 -1.37
C ILE A 154 -3.44 16.07 -2.37
N ALA A 155 -3.05 17.33 -2.62
CA ALA A 155 -1.99 17.65 -3.57
C ALA A 155 -0.65 17.01 -3.18
N ASN A 156 -0.27 17.06 -1.90
CA ASN A 156 0.96 16.44 -1.42
C ASN A 156 0.93 14.90 -1.58
N TRP A 157 -0.20 14.26 -1.30
CA TRP A 157 -0.36 12.82 -1.56
C TRP A 157 -0.30 12.49 -3.06
N LEU A 158 -0.80 13.35 -3.95
CA LEU A 158 -0.66 13.21 -5.40
C LEU A 158 0.77 13.44 -5.90
N ASN A 159 1.61 14.09 -5.09
CA ASN A 159 3.04 14.31 -5.35
C ASN A 159 3.92 13.14 -4.86
N ALA A 160 3.39 12.17 -4.13
CA ALA A 160 4.18 11.03 -3.68
C ALA A 160 4.57 10.10 -4.85
N VAL A 161 5.88 9.92 -5.07
CA VAL A 161 6.45 9.15 -6.19
C VAL A 161 7.32 7.98 -5.74
N THR A 162 7.79 7.98 -4.49
CA THR A 162 8.49 6.85 -3.88
C THR A 162 7.97 6.55 -2.48
N ALA A 163 8.17 5.32 -2.01
CA ALA A 163 7.94 4.92 -0.63
C ALA A 163 9.20 4.27 -0.09
N LYS A 164 9.70 4.76 1.04
CA LYS A 164 10.82 4.19 1.77
C LYS A 164 10.30 3.42 2.97
N VAL A 165 10.56 2.13 2.97
CA VAL A 165 10.05 1.17 3.94
C VAL A 165 11.15 0.86 4.94
N HIS A 166 10.85 0.95 6.23
CA HIS A 166 11.72 0.52 7.32
C HIS A 166 11.10 -0.65 8.04
N LEU A 167 11.85 -1.72 8.22
CA LEU A 167 11.43 -2.90 8.96
C LEU A 167 12.40 -3.19 10.08
N LEU A 168 11.87 -3.49 11.27
CA LEU A 168 12.65 -4.10 12.33
C LEU A 168 12.24 -5.56 12.48
N SER A 169 13.19 -6.44 12.21
CA SER A 169 13.05 -7.87 12.48
C SER A 169 13.65 -8.22 13.83
N ARG A 170 13.12 -9.28 14.45
CA ARG A 170 13.67 -9.93 15.62
C ARG A 170 13.68 -11.45 15.45
N SER A 171 14.55 -12.15 16.16
CA SER A 171 14.47 -13.61 16.28
C SER A 171 13.11 -14.05 16.86
N THR A 172 12.60 -15.22 16.47
CA THR A 172 11.33 -15.74 17.02
C THR A 172 11.49 -16.32 18.42
N SER A 173 12.72 -16.62 18.83
CA SER A 173 13.08 -17.07 20.17
C SER A 173 14.15 -16.19 20.80
N ALA A 174 14.11 -16.07 22.13
CA ALA A 174 15.10 -15.35 22.90
C ALA A 174 16.40 -16.18 23.00
N SER A 175 17.54 -15.49 22.89
CA SER A 175 18.87 -16.05 23.18
C SER A 175 19.21 -15.80 24.65
N PRO A 176 19.48 -16.84 25.46
CA PRO A 176 19.80 -16.68 26.87
C PRO A 176 21.00 -15.72 27.09
N GLY A 177 20.83 -14.76 27.98
CA GLY A 177 21.87 -13.79 28.35
C GLY A 177 22.16 -12.71 27.30
N TYR A 178 21.42 -12.66 26.19
CA TYR A 178 21.59 -11.60 25.19
C TYR A 178 20.88 -10.31 25.61
N THR A 179 21.57 -9.18 25.44
CA THR A 179 21.00 -7.84 25.55
C THR A 179 21.34 -7.10 24.27
N ASP A 180 20.34 -6.47 23.65
CA ASP A 180 20.55 -5.66 22.47
C ASP A 180 20.84 -4.22 22.86
N THR A 181 22.12 -3.84 22.84
CA THR A 181 22.55 -2.46 23.16
C THR A 181 22.43 -1.52 21.97
N LYS A 182 21.99 -1.99 20.79
CA LYS A 182 21.84 -1.16 19.60
C LYS A 182 20.55 -0.36 19.64
N THR A 183 20.56 0.77 18.97
CA THR A 183 19.35 1.52 18.62
C THR A 183 19.11 1.42 17.12
N TYR A 184 17.84 1.49 16.72
CA TYR A 184 17.41 1.30 15.35
C TYR A 184 16.65 2.55 14.88
N PRO A 185 17.24 3.38 14.02
CA PRO A 185 16.53 4.47 13.37
C PRO A 185 15.56 3.90 12.32
N LEU A 186 14.26 4.19 12.45
CA LEU A 186 13.19 3.66 11.57
C LEU A 186 12.49 4.78 10.78
N GLY A 187 13.26 5.73 10.27
CA GLY A 187 12.75 6.89 9.53
C GLY A 187 12.22 8.02 10.41
N LEU A 188 11.62 9.01 9.78
CA LEU A 188 11.01 10.18 10.42
C LEU A 188 9.61 9.86 10.97
N GLN A 189 9.17 10.67 11.92
CA GLN A 189 7.79 10.79 12.37
C GLN A 189 7.10 11.96 11.68
N ALA A 190 5.79 12.12 11.88
CA ALA A 190 5.01 13.20 11.26
C ALA A 190 5.45 14.63 11.67
N ASP A 191 6.17 14.77 12.79
CA ASP A 191 6.76 16.02 13.26
C ASP A 191 8.22 16.21 12.80
N ASP A 192 8.65 15.44 11.79
CA ASP A 192 10.01 15.41 11.23
C ASP A 192 11.11 15.01 12.23
N THR A 193 10.74 14.47 13.40
CA THR A 193 11.73 13.89 14.32
C THR A 193 12.08 12.46 13.92
N GLN A 194 13.33 12.06 14.13
CA GLN A 194 13.77 10.69 13.87
C GLN A 194 13.13 9.70 14.87
N LEU A 195 12.40 8.71 14.37
CA LEU A 195 12.01 7.57 15.18
C LEU A 195 13.23 6.68 15.42
N VAL A 196 13.58 6.50 16.70
CA VAL A 196 14.63 5.58 17.14
C VAL A 196 14.04 4.64 18.17
N VAL A 197 14.19 3.34 17.95
CA VAL A 197 13.73 2.30 18.90
C VAL A 197 14.92 1.54 19.50
N GLY A 198 14.69 0.94 20.66
CA GLY A 198 15.74 0.30 21.46
C GLY A 198 16.48 1.30 22.36
N PRO A 199 17.52 0.86 23.09
CA PRO A 199 17.99 -0.53 23.20
C PRO A 199 16.95 -1.47 23.84
N PHE A 200 17.16 -2.77 23.71
CA PHE A 200 16.24 -3.80 24.20
C PHE A 200 16.94 -4.80 25.14
N SER A 201 16.29 -5.13 26.26
CA SER A 201 16.79 -6.07 27.28
C SER A 201 15.95 -7.34 27.39
N ASP A 202 15.39 -7.81 26.27
CA ASP A 202 14.40 -8.89 26.21
C ASP A 202 14.92 -10.21 25.62
N GLY A 203 16.23 -10.31 25.34
CA GLY A 203 16.86 -11.53 24.82
C GLY A 203 16.70 -11.74 23.31
N PHE A 204 16.00 -10.89 22.58
CA PHE A 204 15.78 -11.04 21.15
C PHE A 204 16.83 -10.31 20.31
N LYS A 205 17.42 -11.00 19.35
CA LYS A 205 18.36 -10.40 18.39
C LYS A 205 17.59 -9.69 17.29
N ARG A 206 18.00 -8.48 16.92
CA ARG A 206 17.30 -7.67 15.93
C ARG A 206 18.17 -7.25 14.75
N HIS A 207 17.50 -6.97 13.64
CA HIS A 207 18.09 -6.41 12.43
C HIS A 207 17.11 -5.44 11.78
N GLY A 208 17.59 -4.23 11.50
CA GLY A 208 16.83 -3.19 10.79
C GLY A 208 17.11 -3.22 9.30
N TYR A 209 16.06 -3.14 8.48
CA TYR A 209 16.13 -3.09 7.03
C TYR A 209 15.47 -1.80 6.53
N THR A 210 16.05 -1.23 5.49
CA THR A 210 15.49 -0.05 4.81
C THR A 210 15.59 -0.24 3.31
N GLU A 211 14.50 0.03 2.60
CA GLU A 211 14.46 -0.01 1.14
C GLU A 211 13.59 1.11 0.59
N THR A 212 14.00 1.71 -0.54
CA THR A 212 13.22 2.73 -1.24
C THR A 212 12.65 2.15 -2.53
N ILE A 213 11.34 2.26 -2.70
CA ILE A 213 10.57 1.71 -3.81
C ILE A 213 10.00 2.86 -4.64
N ARG A 214 10.23 2.86 -5.95
CA ARG A 214 9.55 3.77 -6.89
C ARG A 214 8.11 3.32 -7.10
N MET A 215 7.18 4.25 -6.98
CA MET A 215 5.77 4.01 -7.28
C MET A 215 5.50 4.36 -8.74
N HIS A 216 5.63 3.37 -9.63
CA HIS A 216 5.57 3.60 -11.08
C HIS A 216 4.24 4.19 -11.58
N ASN A 217 3.10 3.81 -10.99
CA ASN A 217 1.81 4.33 -11.44
C ASN A 217 1.64 5.85 -11.21
N PRO A 218 1.88 6.39 -9.99
CA PRO A 218 1.85 7.85 -9.79
C PRO A 218 3.03 8.57 -10.46
N ALA A 219 4.25 8.02 -10.42
CA ALA A 219 5.42 8.66 -11.02
C ALA A 219 5.31 8.72 -12.56
N GLY A 220 4.91 7.64 -13.23
CA GLY A 220 4.81 7.58 -14.68
C GLY A 220 3.77 8.53 -15.28
N ARG A 221 2.76 8.96 -14.51
CA ARG A 221 1.81 9.98 -14.95
C ARG A 221 2.45 11.37 -15.11
N ARG A 222 3.56 11.59 -14.40
CA ARG A 222 4.26 12.87 -14.33
C ARG A 222 5.44 12.94 -15.28
N GLU A 223 5.80 11.83 -15.93
CA GLU A 223 6.89 11.78 -16.89
C GLU A 223 6.53 12.64 -18.10
N ALA A 224 7.20 13.78 -18.24
CA ALA A 224 7.15 14.60 -19.45
C ALA A 224 8.08 14.00 -20.51
N THR A 225 7.53 13.73 -21.70
CA THR A 225 8.30 13.42 -22.92
C THR A 225 8.90 14.67 -23.55
#